data_AF-A0A1F8TE59-F1
#
_entry.id   AF-A0A1F8TE59-F1
#
_cell.length_a   1.000
_cell.length_b   1.000
_cell.length_c   1.000
_cell.angle_alpha   90.00
_cell.angle_beta   90.00
_cell.angle_gamma   90.00
#
_symmetry.space_group_name_H-M   'P 1'
#
loop_
_entity.id
_entity.type
_entity.pdbx_description
1 polymer ?
#
loop_
_entity_poly.entity_id
_entity_poly.type
_entity_poly.pdbx_seq_one_letter_code
_entity_poly.pdbx_strand_id
1 'polypeptide(L)'
;MDTRSVIEEGEALTLITWGAMVYPSLEAASRFPGQVEVIDLRTIVPWDQRTILASVAKTGRGLVVHEEPLTAGFGAEILATLAEKAFKDLDAPLRRLTVPDSPIPYNAGMMKYVLPNTDSILRTITELLAF
;
A
#
# COMPACT_ATOMS: atom_id res chain seq x y z
N MET A 1 10.71 -22.03 -0.90
CA MET A 1 10.07 -21.04 -0.01
C MET A 1 8.91 -20.47 -0.78
N ASP A 2 7.72 -20.50 -0.20
CA ASP A 2 6.48 -20.09 -0.85
C ASP A 2 6.55 -18.60 -1.24
N THR A 3 6.70 -18.33 -2.53
CA THR A 3 7.16 -17.08 -3.14
C THR A 3 6.02 -16.14 -3.52
N ARG A 4 4.80 -16.38 -3.05
CA ARG A 4 3.65 -15.53 -3.37
C ARG A 4 3.49 -14.43 -2.32
N SER A 5 4.00 -13.23 -2.62
CA SER A 5 3.74 -12.01 -1.84
C SER A 5 2.31 -11.48 -2.03
N VAL A 6 1.65 -11.86 -3.12
CA VAL A 6 0.22 -11.61 -3.33
C VAL A 6 -0.58 -12.50 -2.39
N ILE A 7 -1.34 -11.88 -1.48
CA ILE A 7 -2.18 -12.54 -0.49
C ILE A 7 -3.67 -12.38 -0.78
N GLU A 8 -4.05 -11.45 -1.66
CA GLU A 8 -5.37 -11.30 -2.25
C GLU A 8 -5.21 -10.89 -3.70
N GLU A 9 -5.85 -11.60 -4.64
CA GLU A 9 -5.77 -11.29 -6.07
C GLU A 9 -6.81 -10.23 -6.43
N GLY A 10 -6.44 -9.32 -7.34
CA GLY A 10 -7.36 -8.32 -7.83
C GLY A 10 -6.89 -7.62 -9.09
N GLU A 11 -7.76 -6.78 -9.65
CA GLU A 11 -7.53 -6.10 -10.94
C GLU A 11 -7.77 -4.59 -10.86
N ALA A 12 -8.43 -4.09 -9.81
CA ALA A 12 -8.76 -2.67 -9.70
C ALA A 12 -7.55 -1.81 -9.33
N LEU A 13 -6.75 -2.26 -8.36
CA LEU A 13 -5.62 -1.52 -7.80
C LEU A 13 -4.67 -2.48 -7.09
N THR A 14 -3.37 -2.17 -7.11
CA THR A 14 -2.34 -2.84 -6.31
C THR A 14 -2.13 -2.11 -4.98
N LEU A 15 -2.41 -2.78 -3.87
CA LEU A 15 -2.13 -2.33 -2.51
C LEU A 15 -0.90 -3.07 -1.99
N ILE A 16 0.19 -2.35 -1.76
CA ILE A 16 1.44 -2.87 -1.18
C ILE A 16 1.50 -2.52 0.30
N THR A 17 1.71 -3.52 1.15
CA THR A 17 1.80 -3.33 2.60
C THR A 17 2.72 -4.36 3.27
N TRP A 18 2.92 -4.23 4.58
CA TRP A 18 3.70 -5.15 5.41
C TRP A 18 3.34 -5.00 6.89
N GLY A 19 3.77 -5.97 7.70
CA GLY A 19 3.66 -5.91 9.16
C GLY A 19 2.21 -5.77 9.63
N ALA A 20 1.97 -4.89 10.61
CA ALA A 20 0.65 -4.72 11.19
C ALA A 20 -0.39 -4.16 10.20
N MET A 21 0.05 -3.50 9.12
CA MET A 21 -0.84 -2.88 8.12
C MET A 21 -1.47 -3.90 7.16
N VAL A 22 -1.02 -5.16 7.17
CA VAL A 22 -1.63 -6.25 6.37
C VAL A 22 -3.11 -6.43 6.72
N TYR A 23 -3.44 -6.51 8.01
CA TYR A 23 -4.81 -6.76 8.48
C TYR A 23 -5.82 -5.68 8.09
N PRO A 24 -5.60 -4.38 8.40
CA PRO A 24 -6.54 -3.34 7.98
C PRO A 24 -6.57 -3.16 6.45
N SER A 25 -5.51 -3.55 5.73
CA SER A 25 -5.49 -3.52 4.26
C SER A 25 -6.39 -4.60 3.65
N LEU A 26 -6.32 -5.85 4.13
CA LEU A 26 -7.23 -6.92 3.73
C LEU A 26 -8.68 -6.59 4.08
N GLU A 27 -8.91 -6.02 5.27
CA GLU A 27 -10.26 -5.62 5.67
C GLU A 27 -10.80 -4.52 4.74
N ALA A 28 -9.99 -3.52 4.40
CA ALA A 28 -10.37 -2.46 3.49
C ALA A 28 -10.61 -2.98 2.06
N ALA A 29 -9.77 -3.91 1.58
CA ALA A 29 -9.95 -4.59 0.30
C ALA A 29 -11.30 -5.33 0.25
N SER A 30 -11.63 -6.09 1.30
CA SER A 30 -12.90 -6.83 1.39
C SER A 30 -14.15 -5.93 1.46
N ARG A 31 -14.00 -4.69 1.95
CA ARG A 31 -15.08 -3.71 2.04
C ARG A 31 -15.24 -2.88 0.76
N PHE A 32 -14.24 -2.91 -0.14
CA PHE A 32 -14.31 -2.23 -1.41
C PHE A 32 -15.14 -3.07 -2.41
N PRO A 33 -16.06 -2.47 -3.19
CA PRO A 33 -16.92 -3.23 -4.11
C PRO A 33 -16.18 -3.88 -5.29
N GLY A 34 -14.95 -3.49 -5.59
CA GLY A 34 -14.09 -4.12 -6.61
C GLY A 34 -13.01 -5.02 -6.01
N GLN A 35 -12.21 -5.65 -6.86
CA GLN A 35 -11.14 -6.56 -6.42
C GLN A 35 -9.81 -5.81 -6.31
N VAL A 36 -9.35 -5.60 -5.08
CA VAL A 36 -8.05 -4.99 -4.77
C VAL A 36 -7.01 -6.11 -4.67
N GLU A 37 -5.92 -5.99 -5.41
CA GLU A 37 -4.77 -6.88 -5.24
C GLU A 37 -3.97 -6.45 -4.03
N VAL A 38 -3.83 -7.33 -3.03
CA VAL A 38 -3.07 -7.05 -1.80
C VAL A 38 -1.77 -7.83 -1.81
N ILE A 39 -0.66 -7.09 -1.67
CA ILE A 39 0.69 -7.61 -1.58
C ILE A 39 1.22 -7.36 -0.16
N ASP A 40 1.58 -8.43 0.55
CA ASP A 40 2.40 -8.39 1.75
C ASP A 40 3.88 -8.59 1.38
N LEU A 41 4.70 -7.56 1.60
CA LEU A 41 6.12 -7.60 1.26
C LEU A 41 6.86 -8.72 1.98
N ARG A 42 6.53 -8.98 3.26
CA ARG A 42 7.25 -9.85 4.21
C ARG A 42 8.72 -9.47 4.49
N THR A 43 9.45 -9.03 3.48
CA THR A 43 10.87 -8.65 3.52
C THR A 43 11.04 -7.26 2.92
N ILE A 44 11.63 -6.34 3.70
CA ILE A 44 11.93 -4.97 3.26
C ILE A 44 13.23 -4.89 2.47
N VAL A 45 14.26 -5.66 2.87
CA VAL A 45 15.53 -5.75 2.14
C VAL A 45 16.06 -7.19 2.18
N PRO A 46 16.25 -7.85 1.02
CA PRO A 46 15.81 -7.46 -0.32
C PRO A 46 14.30 -7.66 -0.49
N TRP A 47 13.60 -6.67 -1.06
CA TRP A 47 12.16 -6.74 -1.33
C TRP A 47 11.85 -7.29 -2.73
N ASP A 48 10.67 -7.88 -2.90
CA ASP A 48 10.22 -8.48 -4.16
C ASP A 48 9.69 -7.42 -5.15
N GLN A 49 10.62 -6.70 -5.79
CA GLN A 49 10.29 -5.70 -6.82
C GLN A 49 9.51 -6.31 -7.98
N ARG A 50 9.83 -7.56 -8.36
CA ARG A 50 9.28 -8.20 -9.55
C ARG A 50 7.77 -8.39 -9.40
N THR A 51 7.32 -8.87 -8.25
CA THR A 51 5.88 -9.06 -7.98
C THR A 51 5.13 -7.74 -7.98
N ILE A 52 5.70 -6.69 -7.38
CA ILE A 52 5.07 -5.36 -7.34
C ILE A 52 4.98 -4.72 -8.72
N LEU A 53 6.05 -4.77 -9.52
CA LEU A 53 6.05 -4.23 -10.89
C LEU A 53 5.03 -4.95 -11.77
N ALA A 54 4.97 -6.28 -11.70
CA ALA A 54 4.00 -7.06 -12.47
C ALA A 54 2.55 -6.74 -12.05
N SER A 55 2.31 -6.58 -10.76
CA SER A 55 1.00 -6.23 -10.22
C SER A 55 0.55 -4.82 -10.64
N VAL A 56 1.43 -3.82 -10.51
CA VAL A 56 1.11 -2.45 -10.93
C VAL A 56 0.92 -2.35 -12.43
N ALA A 57 1.71 -3.09 -13.23
CA ALA A 57 1.48 -3.16 -14.68
C ALA A 57 0.13 -3.80 -15.04
N LYS A 58 -0.39 -4.70 -14.20
CA LYS A 58 -1.71 -5.32 -14.37
C LYS A 58 -2.86 -4.37 -14.01
N THR A 59 -2.75 -3.64 -12.89
CA THR A 59 -3.86 -2.84 -12.32
C THR A 59 -3.83 -1.36 -12.74
N GLY A 60 -2.67 -0.89 -13.21
CA GLY A 60 -2.38 0.50 -13.56
C GLY A 60 -2.36 1.47 -12.38
N ARG A 61 -2.52 1.01 -11.13
CA ARG A 61 -2.68 1.87 -9.95
C ARG A 61 -1.98 1.28 -8.74
N GLY A 62 -1.21 2.09 -8.03
CA GLY A 62 -0.43 1.66 -6.87
C GLY A 62 -0.69 2.50 -5.61
N LEU A 63 -1.03 1.81 -4.52
CA LEU A 63 -1.13 2.36 -3.17
C LEU A 63 -0.19 1.62 -2.22
N VAL A 64 0.70 2.34 -1.53
CA VAL A 64 1.53 1.76 -0.46
C VAL A 64 0.96 2.16 0.90
N VAL A 65 0.74 1.19 1.80
CA VAL A 65 0.23 1.41 3.15
C VAL A 65 1.23 0.89 4.17
N HIS A 66 1.73 1.77 5.05
CA HIS A 66 2.71 1.39 6.07
C HIS A 66 2.65 2.31 7.31
N GLU A 67 3.22 1.88 8.44
CA GLU A 67 3.07 2.56 9.74
C GLU A 67 4.25 3.47 10.11
N GLU A 68 5.33 3.46 9.33
CA GLU A 68 6.43 4.42 9.45
C GLU A 68 6.00 5.83 8.98
N PRO A 69 6.72 6.88 9.39
CA PRO A 69 6.48 8.24 8.91
C PRO A 69 6.53 8.36 7.38
N LEU A 70 5.80 9.36 6.85
CA LEU A 70 5.80 9.67 5.42
C LEU A 70 7.21 9.95 4.90
N THR A 71 7.96 10.77 5.64
CA THR A 71 9.34 11.12 5.31
C THR A 71 10.28 9.98 5.72
N ALA A 72 11.17 9.60 4.80
CA ALA A 72 12.15 8.52 4.97
C ALA A 72 11.57 7.12 5.27
N GLY A 73 10.24 6.94 5.22
CA GLY A 73 9.62 5.62 5.24
C GLY A 73 9.91 4.81 3.97
N PHE A 74 9.97 3.49 4.10
CA PHE A 74 10.35 2.60 3.00
C PHE A 74 9.41 2.67 1.79
N GLY A 75 8.15 3.10 1.98
CA GLY A 75 7.24 3.35 0.87
C GLY A 75 7.78 4.36 -0.16
N ALA A 76 8.69 5.27 0.23
CA ALA A 76 9.34 6.18 -0.70
C ALA A 76 10.20 5.45 -1.75
N GLU A 77 10.93 4.40 -1.34
CA GLU A 77 11.76 3.58 -2.24
C GLU A 77 10.91 2.80 -3.24
N ILE A 78 9.78 2.26 -2.78
CA ILE A 78 8.81 1.56 -3.63
C ILE A 78 8.25 2.53 -4.68
N LEU A 79 7.83 3.73 -4.26
CA LEU A 79 7.33 4.74 -5.18
C LEU A 79 8.37 5.21 -6.19
N ALA A 80 9.62 5.44 -5.76
CA ALA A 80 10.71 5.81 -6.65
C ALA A 80 10.95 4.71 -7.71
N THR A 81 10.98 3.45 -7.29
CA THR A 81 11.14 2.30 -8.19
C THR A 81 9.99 2.18 -9.18
N LEU A 82 8.73 2.35 -8.73
CA LEU A 82 7.55 2.32 -9.60
C LEU A 82 7.55 3.49 -10.59
N ALA A 83 7.91 4.69 -10.13
CA ALA A 83 8.02 5.86 -10.99
C ALA A 83 9.16 5.71 -12.02
N GLU A 84 10.26 5.04 -11.69
CA GLU A 84 11.35 4.80 -12.63
C GLU A 84 11.01 3.71 -13.64
N LYS A 85 10.40 2.61 -13.19
CA LYS A 85 10.30 1.37 -13.97
C LYS A 85 8.91 1.07 -14.55
N ALA A 86 7.85 1.67 -14.00
CA ALA A 86 6.47 1.37 -14.36
C ALA A 86 5.65 2.62 -14.71
N PHE A 87 6.29 3.78 -14.92
CA PHE A 87 5.58 5.04 -15.18
C PHE A 87 4.57 4.96 -16.34
N LYS A 88 4.91 4.22 -17.39
CA LYS A 88 4.06 4.06 -18.58
C LYS A 88 2.82 3.21 -18.33
N ASP A 89 2.81 2.43 -17.26
CA ASP A 89 1.71 1.55 -16.90
C ASP A 89 0.73 2.24 -15.94
N LEU A 90 1.03 3.45 -15.45
CA LEU A 90 0.22 4.14 -14.44
C LEU A 90 -0.94 4.94 -15.05
N ASP A 91 -2.16 4.60 -14.65
CA ASP A 91 -3.40 5.34 -14.97
C ASP A 91 -3.70 6.44 -13.94
N ALA A 92 -3.08 6.39 -12.77
CA ALA A 92 -3.33 7.29 -11.64
C ALA A 92 -2.03 7.59 -10.89
N PRO A 93 -1.95 8.69 -10.12
CA PRO A 93 -0.75 9.01 -9.35
C PRO A 93 -0.47 7.94 -8.30
N LEU A 94 0.80 7.56 -8.13
CA LEU A 94 1.21 6.71 -7.01
C LEU A 94 0.88 7.39 -5.68
N ARG A 95 0.33 6.63 -4.74
CA ARG A 95 -0.04 7.14 -3.41
C ARG A 95 0.60 6.33 -2.28
N ARG A 96 0.80 7.01 -1.16
CA ARG A 96 1.18 6.41 0.12
C ARG A 96 0.20 6.84 1.19
N LEU A 97 -0.19 5.91 2.04
CA LEU A 97 -0.94 6.17 3.26
C LEU A 97 -0.08 5.73 4.44
N THR A 98 0.33 6.69 5.26
CA THR A 98 1.36 6.50 6.29
C THR A 98 0.99 7.24 7.57
N VAL A 99 1.79 7.05 8.62
CA VAL A 99 1.77 7.95 9.76
C VAL A 99 2.23 9.36 9.30
N PRO A 100 1.58 10.44 9.76
CA PRO A 100 2.03 11.81 9.46
C PRO A 100 3.37 12.11 10.13
N ASP A 101 4.16 12.99 9.54
CA ASP A 101 5.47 13.41 10.06
C ASP A 101 5.33 14.17 11.40
N SER A 102 5.26 13.39 12.48
CA SER A 102 4.97 13.85 13.83
C SER A 102 5.57 12.89 14.86
N PRO A 103 5.80 13.33 16.10
CA PRO A 103 6.17 12.43 17.19
C PRO A 103 5.09 11.37 17.42
N ILE A 104 5.51 10.10 17.57
CA ILE A 104 4.60 8.99 17.83
C ILE A 104 3.96 9.15 19.22
N PRO A 105 2.62 9.20 19.33
CA PRO A 105 1.95 9.35 20.61
C PRO A 105 2.17 8.16 21.55
N TYR A 106 2.37 8.43 22.84
CA TYR A 106 2.37 7.37 23.85
C TYR A 106 0.94 6.86 24.17
N ASN A 107 -0.05 7.75 24.11
CA ASN A 107 -1.43 7.42 24.41
C ASN A 107 -2.04 6.53 23.30
N ALA A 108 -2.55 5.35 23.68
CA ALA A 108 -3.13 4.40 22.74
C ALA A 108 -4.34 4.94 21.96
N GLY A 109 -5.13 5.84 22.55
CA GLY A 109 -6.22 6.53 21.86
C GLY A 109 -5.68 7.43 20.75
N MET A 110 -4.65 8.21 21.04
CA MET A 110 -3.98 9.07 20.04
C MET A 110 -3.28 8.26 18.95
N MET A 111 -2.69 7.10 19.29
CA MET A 111 -2.09 6.19 18.30
C MET A 111 -3.07 5.79 17.19
N LYS A 112 -4.33 5.53 17.54
CA LYS A 112 -5.38 5.18 16.56
C LYS A 112 -5.69 6.28 15.55
N TYR A 113 -5.39 7.54 15.88
CA TYR A 113 -5.61 8.68 14.98
C TYR A 113 -4.45 8.90 14.01
N VAL A 114 -3.23 8.46 14.36
CA VAL A 114 -2.05 8.65 13.51
C VAL A 114 -1.78 7.44 12.62
N LEU A 115 -2.11 6.22 13.08
CA LEU A 115 -1.93 5.01 12.30
C LEU A 115 -2.96 4.92 11.16
N PRO A 116 -2.56 4.45 9.97
CA PRO A 116 -3.51 3.99 8.97
C PRO A 116 -4.47 2.94 9.55
N ASN A 117 -5.73 3.00 9.14
CA ASN A 117 -6.77 2.08 9.56
C ASN A 117 -7.65 1.73 8.37
N THR A 118 -8.51 0.72 8.55
CA THR A 118 -9.41 0.20 7.51
C THR A 118 -10.19 1.30 6.80
N ASP A 119 -10.73 2.28 7.53
CA ASP A 119 -11.57 3.33 6.96
C ASP A 119 -10.74 4.37 6.17
N SER A 120 -9.54 4.71 6.63
CA SER A 120 -8.64 5.58 5.86
C SER A 120 -8.11 4.89 4.62
N ILE A 121 -7.77 3.60 4.69
CA ILE A 121 -7.33 2.81 3.53
C ILE A 121 -8.45 2.70 2.49
N LEU A 122 -9.67 2.32 2.89
CA LEU A 122 -10.83 2.21 1.99
C LEU A 122 -11.13 3.54 1.28
N ARG A 123 -11.08 4.65 2.03
CA ARG A 123 -11.25 5.99 1.46
C ARG A 123 -10.16 6.28 0.43
N THR A 124 -8.88 6.02 0.74
CA THR A 124 -7.77 6.26 -0.20
C THR A 124 -7.86 5.38 -1.45
N ILE A 125 -8.30 4.12 -1.33
CA ILE A 125 -8.59 3.25 -2.49
C ILE A 125 -9.64 3.92 -3.39
N THR A 126 -10.76 4.36 -2.78
CA THR A 126 -11.87 4.98 -3.51
C THR A 126 -11.44 6.28 -4.20
N GLU A 127 -10.67 7.13 -3.52
CA GLU A 127 -10.14 8.37 -4.07
C GLU A 127 -9.17 8.13 -5.24
N LEU A 128 -8.30 7.11 -5.13
CA LEU A 128 -7.32 6.81 -6.17
C LEU A 128 -7.96 6.21 -7.43
N LEU A 129 -9.03 5.43 -7.27
CA LEU A 129 -9.79 4.87 -8.40
C LEU A 129 -10.68 5.90 -9.11
N ALA A 130 -10.91 7.06 -8.51
CA ALA A 130 -11.69 8.14 -9.09
C ALA A 130 -10.86 9.17 -9.89
N PHE A 131 -9.53 8.99 -9.98
CA PHE A 131 -8.63 9.82 -10.79
C PHE A 131 -8.77 9.49 -12.28
#